data_AF-A0A3B3XZM6-F1
#
_entry.id   AF-A0A3B3XZM6-F1
#
_cell.length_a   1.000
_cell.length_b   1.000
_cell.length_c   1.000
_cell.angle_alpha   90.00
_cell.angle_beta   90.00
_cell.angle_gamma   90.00
#
_symmetry.space_group_name_H-M   'P 1'
#
loop_
_entity.id
_entity.type
_entity.pdbx_description
1 polymer ?
#
loop_
_entity_poly.entity_id
_entity_poly.type
_entity_poly.pdbx_seq_one_letter_code
_entity_poly.pdbx_strand_id
1 'polypeptide(L)'
;SRDGPVSGRPHGDLCRLRSSSLEIKEKEIREKGSEILREQLDAAKRELKLKDKECERLSQVRNQLEQELEELTASLFEEAHKMVREANVKQAGAEKQLKEAQGKIDVLQAEVTALKTLVLTSTPSSPNRQLHPQLQSSGSRGSHRRGAGHIRTSSVGAMDSVLFAEFLLWREHPSLDRSSAFLSRVYREDIGPCLSFTRSELSQLVQRAVENNSLTIEPVAMSALPVVKASALECGGPKKCALSGLSRVCQHRIKLGDKGSYYYISPSSRARITAVCNFFTYIRYILQGLVRQNAEQIFWEVMRLRREMTVAKLGFYLTDQG
;
A
#
# COMPACT_ATOMS: atom_id res chain seq x y z
N SER A 1 104.35 -51.59 33.70
CA SER A 1 102.89 -51.45 33.80
C SER A 1 102.62 -50.20 34.64
N ARG A 2 102.49 -49.02 34.04
CA ARG A 2 101.30 -48.39 33.40
C ARG A 2 100.21 -47.95 34.39
N ASP A 3 99.94 -46.64 34.32
CA ASP A 3 98.71 -45.87 34.62
C ASP A 3 98.34 -45.73 36.10
N GLY A 4 98.02 -44.56 36.68
CA GLY A 4 97.65 -43.22 36.24
C GLY A 4 96.65 -42.65 37.29
N PRO A 5 96.58 -41.34 37.60
CA PRO A 5 95.81 -40.84 38.74
C PRO A 5 94.31 -40.66 38.42
N VAL A 6 93.43 -41.07 39.33
CA VAL A 6 91.97 -40.86 39.20
C VAL A 6 91.57 -39.54 39.86
N SER A 7 91.14 -38.60 39.01
CA SER A 7 90.48 -37.34 39.36
C SER A 7 89.04 -37.60 39.82
N GLY A 8 88.73 -37.29 41.07
CA GLY A 8 87.35 -37.21 41.57
C GLY A 8 86.74 -35.85 41.26
N ARG A 9 85.81 -35.80 40.29
CA ARG A 9 85.02 -34.59 39.96
C ARG A 9 83.78 -34.46 40.87
N PRO A 10 83.33 -33.23 41.18
CA PRO A 10 82.12 -32.97 41.96
C PRO A 10 80.89 -33.06 41.05
N HIS A 11 80.10 -34.13 41.15
CA HIS A 11 78.86 -34.31 40.37
C HIS A 11 77.57 -34.06 41.17
N GLY A 12 77.63 -33.89 42.49
CA GLY A 12 76.46 -33.69 43.37
C GLY A 12 75.90 -32.27 43.39
N ASP A 13 76.74 -31.24 43.36
CA ASP A 13 76.30 -29.84 43.53
C ASP A 13 75.59 -29.27 42.28
N LEU A 14 75.91 -29.79 41.10
CA LEU A 14 75.35 -29.32 39.82
C LEU A 14 73.87 -29.72 39.64
N CYS A 15 73.43 -30.82 40.27
CA CYS A 15 72.05 -31.33 40.15
C CYS A 15 71.08 -30.59 41.09
N ARG A 16 71.55 -30.19 42.28
CA ARG A 16 70.76 -29.44 43.28
C ARG A 16 70.49 -27.99 42.86
N LEU A 17 71.51 -27.34 42.27
CA LEU A 17 71.40 -25.98 41.71
C LEU A 17 70.50 -25.92 40.46
N ARG A 18 70.45 -27.00 39.66
CA ARG A 18 69.51 -27.12 38.53
C ARG A 18 68.06 -27.22 38.98
N SER A 19 67.76 -28.00 40.04
CA SER A 19 66.39 -28.08 40.57
C SER A 19 65.92 -26.76 41.18
N SER A 20 66.76 -26.07 41.97
CA SER A 20 66.39 -24.77 42.53
C SER A 20 66.20 -23.69 41.45
N SER A 21 66.97 -23.74 40.37
CA SER A 21 66.81 -22.81 39.24
C SER A 21 65.53 -23.04 38.44
N LEU A 22 65.07 -24.30 38.32
CA LEU A 22 63.81 -24.64 37.64
C LEU A 22 62.59 -24.23 38.47
N GLU A 23 62.61 -24.44 39.79
CA GLU A 23 61.53 -24.02 40.69
C GLU A 23 61.36 -22.49 40.73
N ILE A 24 62.47 -21.74 40.72
CA ILE A 24 62.43 -20.27 40.66
C ILE A 24 61.80 -19.81 39.33
N LYS A 25 62.16 -20.44 38.21
CA LYS A 25 61.56 -20.12 36.89
C LYS A 25 60.08 -20.46 36.82
N GLU A 26 59.65 -21.60 37.38
CA GLU A 26 58.22 -21.94 37.43
C GLU A 26 57.41 -20.96 38.30
N LYS A 27 57.98 -20.51 39.41
CA LYS A 27 57.35 -19.50 40.27
C LYS A 27 57.24 -18.16 39.53
N GLU A 28 58.30 -17.74 38.85
CA GLU A 28 58.32 -16.53 38.02
C GLU A 28 57.32 -16.59 36.86
N ILE A 29 57.19 -17.75 36.18
CA ILE A 29 56.19 -17.96 35.12
C ILE A 29 54.77 -17.88 35.67
N ARG A 30 54.50 -18.48 36.84
CA ARG A 30 53.18 -18.40 37.50
C ARG A 30 52.84 -16.98 37.91
N GLU A 31 53.82 -16.24 38.43
CA GLU A 31 53.64 -14.86 38.89
C GLU A 31 53.36 -13.93 37.72
N LYS A 32 54.15 -14.03 36.63
CA LYS A 32 53.91 -13.33 35.37
C LYS A 32 52.56 -13.69 34.74
N GLY A 33 52.19 -14.98 34.74
CA GLY A 33 50.89 -15.42 34.25
C GLY A 33 49.73 -14.86 35.08
N SER A 34 49.89 -14.80 36.40
CA SER A 34 48.90 -14.24 37.32
C SER A 34 48.76 -12.72 37.15
N GLU A 35 49.85 -12.02 36.86
CA GLU A 35 49.86 -10.58 36.57
C GLU A 35 49.12 -10.27 35.26
N ILE A 36 49.42 -11.01 34.18
CA ILE A 36 48.73 -10.87 32.88
C ILE A 36 47.23 -11.14 33.02
N LEU A 37 46.84 -12.19 33.72
CA LEU A 37 45.42 -12.51 33.96
C LEU A 37 44.71 -11.40 34.75
N ARG A 38 45.40 -10.77 35.70
CA ARG A 38 44.85 -9.68 36.51
C ARG A 38 44.66 -8.41 35.67
N GLU A 39 45.64 -8.07 34.83
CA GLU A 39 45.52 -6.96 33.88
C GLU A 39 44.38 -7.16 32.88
N GLN A 40 44.24 -8.38 32.33
CA GLN A 40 43.14 -8.71 31.43
C GLN A 40 41.78 -8.63 32.12
N LEU A 41 41.68 -9.11 33.37
CA LEU A 41 40.46 -8.99 34.16
C LEU A 41 40.08 -7.53 34.41
N ASP A 42 41.05 -6.67 34.74
CA ASP A 42 40.81 -5.25 34.96
C ASP A 42 40.47 -4.51 33.67
N ALA A 43 41.05 -4.90 32.53
CA ALA A 43 40.68 -4.39 31.22
C ALA A 43 39.23 -4.77 30.86
N ALA A 44 38.85 -6.03 31.05
CA ALA A 44 37.48 -6.50 30.80
C ALA A 44 36.46 -5.80 31.72
N LYS A 45 36.77 -5.60 33.00
CA LYS A 45 35.92 -4.84 33.93
C LYS A 45 35.72 -3.39 33.51
N ARG A 46 36.77 -2.73 33.01
CA ARG A 46 36.69 -1.34 32.50
C ARG A 46 35.82 -1.26 31.25
N GLU A 47 35.97 -2.20 30.33
CA GLU A 47 35.14 -2.27 29.13
C GLU A 47 33.67 -2.52 29.49
N LEU A 48 33.39 -3.46 30.39
CA LEU A 48 32.03 -3.74 30.86
C LEU A 48 31.38 -2.48 31.45
N LYS A 49 32.10 -1.75 32.30
CA LYS A 49 31.60 -0.51 32.90
C LYS A 49 31.29 0.58 31.88
N LEU A 50 32.04 0.65 30.78
CA LEU A 50 31.73 1.56 29.67
C LEU A 50 30.50 1.12 28.90
N LYS A 51 30.34 -0.19 28.67
CA LYS A 51 29.14 -0.75 28.04
C LYS A 51 27.89 -0.56 28.90
N ASP A 52 27.99 -0.70 30.22
CA ASP A 52 26.87 -0.46 31.14
C ASP A 52 26.35 0.99 31.05
N LYS A 53 27.27 1.97 31.01
CA LYS A 53 26.92 3.38 30.82
C LYS A 53 26.23 3.65 29.48
N GLU A 54 26.69 2.99 28.42
CA GLU A 54 26.06 3.11 27.10
C GLU A 54 24.68 2.45 27.07
N CYS A 55 24.51 1.31 27.75
CA CYS A 55 23.22 0.66 27.94
C CYS A 55 22.24 1.55 28.71
N GLU A 56 22.70 2.22 29.78
CA GLU A 56 21.88 3.19 30.53
C GLU A 56 21.45 4.37 29.63
N ARG A 57 22.38 4.93 28.85
CA ARG A 57 22.09 6.01 27.89
C ARG A 57 21.06 5.58 26.84
N LEU A 58 21.23 4.38 26.27
CA LEU A 58 20.28 3.82 25.30
C LEU A 58 18.92 3.54 25.92
N SER A 59 18.88 3.07 27.18
CA SER A 59 17.62 2.84 27.91
C SER A 59 16.85 4.15 28.13
N GLN A 60 17.54 5.26 28.45
CA GLN A 60 16.91 6.57 28.57
C GLN A 60 16.31 7.06 27.25
N VAL A 61 17.06 6.92 26.15
CA VAL A 61 16.56 7.30 24.81
C VAL A 61 15.36 6.45 24.42
N ARG A 62 15.38 5.13 24.69
CA ARG A 62 14.22 4.26 24.44
C ARG A 62 13.00 4.75 25.21
N ASN A 63 13.14 5.02 26.52
CA ASN A 63 12.02 5.45 27.34
C ASN A 63 11.43 6.80 26.88
N GLN A 64 12.28 7.74 26.42
CA GLN A 64 11.81 9.01 25.83
C GLN A 64 11.01 8.76 24.56
N LEU A 65 11.52 7.93 23.66
CA LEU A 65 10.82 7.58 22.43
C LEU A 65 9.51 6.84 22.70
N GLU A 66 9.48 5.96 23.70
CA GLU A 66 8.25 5.28 24.14
C GLU A 66 7.20 6.29 24.61
N GLN A 67 7.59 7.28 25.41
CA GLN A 67 6.68 8.34 25.85
C GLN A 67 6.17 9.19 24.69
N GLU A 68 7.06 9.64 23.78
CA GLU A 68 6.65 10.42 22.60
C GLU A 68 5.69 9.63 21.71
N LEU A 69 5.91 8.31 21.57
CA LEU A 69 5.01 7.42 20.83
C LEU A 69 3.65 7.30 21.52
N GLU A 70 3.60 7.17 22.83
CA GLU A 70 2.35 7.12 23.59
C GLU A 70 1.56 8.42 23.45
N GLU A 71 2.21 9.58 23.59
CA GLU A 71 1.59 10.91 23.42
C GLU A 71 1.05 11.12 22.00
N LEU A 72 1.85 10.78 20.98
CA LEU A 72 1.40 10.85 19.59
C LEU A 72 0.23 9.91 19.32
N THR A 73 0.28 8.70 19.87
CA THR A 73 -0.80 7.71 19.72
C THR A 73 -2.09 8.22 20.34
N ALA A 74 -2.05 8.80 21.55
CA ALA A 74 -3.21 9.41 22.19
C ALA A 74 -3.80 10.55 21.35
N SER A 75 -2.95 11.46 20.86
CA SER A 75 -3.38 12.57 20.00
C SER A 75 -4.04 12.11 18.69
N LEU A 76 -3.49 11.06 18.05
CA LEU A 76 -4.08 10.48 16.84
C LEU A 76 -5.46 9.86 17.11
N PHE A 77 -5.65 9.18 18.24
CA PHE A 77 -6.96 8.64 18.62
C PHE A 77 -7.97 9.74 18.89
N GLU A 78 -7.58 10.81 19.59
CA GLU A 78 -8.46 11.96 19.83
C GLU A 78 -8.90 12.64 18.53
N GLU A 79 -7.96 12.87 17.59
CA GLU A 79 -8.30 13.48 16.31
C GLU A 79 -9.17 12.56 15.46
N ALA A 80 -8.91 11.24 15.44
CA ALA A 80 -9.78 10.28 14.77
C ALA A 80 -11.21 10.29 15.36
N HIS A 81 -11.35 10.30 16.69
CA HIS A 81 -12.65 10.41 17.34
C HIS A 81 -13.35 11.73 17.06
N LYS A 82 -12.61 12.84 16.94
CA LYS A 82 -13.16 14.14 16.54
C LYS A 82 -13.67 14.11 15.11
N MET A 83 -12.88 13.62 14.15
CA MET A 83 -13.29 13.50 12.74
C MET A 83 -14.56 12.65 12.59
N VAL A 84 -14.65 11.52 13.30
CA VAL A 84 -15.84 10.65 13.28
C VAL A 84 -17.06 11.37 13.86
N ARG A 85 -16.91 12.08 14.99
CA ARG A 85 -18.01 12.86 15.58
C ARG A 85 -18.50 13.95 14.62
N GLU A 86 -17.59 14.69 13.99
CA GLU A 86 -17.95 15.72 13.02
C GLU A 86 -18.69 15.14 11.80
N ALA A 87 -18.24 13.99 11.29
CA ALA A 87 -18.91 13.29 10.20
C ALA A 87 -20.33 12.86 10.61
N ASN A 88 -20.50 12.28 11.80
CA ASN A 88 -21.80 11.85 12.32
C ASN A 88 -22.76 13.03 12.51
N VAL A 89 -22.27 14.17 13.01
CA VAL A 89 -23.10 15.39 13.16
C VAL A 89 -23.53 15.92 11.79
N LYS A 90 -22.62 15.96 10.82
CA LYS A 90 -22.94 16.38 9.44
C LYS A 90 -23.95 15.43 8.78
N GLN A 91 -23.79 14.12 8.99
CA GLN A 91 -24.72 13.10 8.49
C GLN A 91 -26.11 13.27 9.11
N ALA A 92 -26.21 13.40 10.43
CA ALA A 92 -27.49 13.61 11.11
C ALA A 92 -28.19 14.90 10.63
N GLY A 93 -27.42 15.97 10.37
CA GLY A 93 -27.95 17.20 9.79
C GLY A 93 -28.52 17.01 8.38
N ALA A 94 -27.80 16.30 7.51
CA ALA A 94 -28.25 16.00 6.15
C ALA A 94 -29.47 15.07 6.13
N GLU A 95 -29.50 14.04 6.98
CA GLU A 95 -30.64 13.13 7.12
C GLU A 95 -31.91 13.85 7.59
N LYS A 96 -31.77 14.80 8.53
CA LYS A 96 -32.89 15.64 8.96
C LYS A 96 -33.45 16.47 7.79
N GLN A 97 -32.57 17.13 7.03
CA GLN A 97 -32.98 17.92 5.86
C GLN A 97 -33.65 17.06 4.79
N LEU A 98 -33.13 15.85 4.56
CA LEU A 98 -33.72 14.90 3.63
C LEU A 98 -35.14 14.52 4.07
N LYS A 99 -35.35 14.24 5.36
CA LYS A 99 -36.67 13.91 5.91
C LYS A 99 -37.66 15.07 5.77
N GLU A 100 -37.22 16.30 6.01
CA GLU A 100 -38.04 17.51 5.81
C GLU A 100 -38.42 17.71 4.33
N ALA A 101 -37.46 17.51 3.41
CA ALA A 101 -37.71 17.59 1.98
C ALA A 101 -38.67 16.50 1.49
N GLN A 102 -38.50 15.27 1.98
CA GLN A 102 -39.40 14.16 1.66
C GLN A 102 -40.83 14.46 2.11
N GLY A 103 -41.03 15.00 3.32
CA GLY A 103 -42.36 15.41 3.78
C GLY A 103 -43.00 16.49 2.88
N LYS A 104 -42.21 17.43 2.35
CA LYS A 104 -42.71 18.41 1.36
C LYS A 104 -43.12 17.76 0.05
N ILE A 105 -42.34 16.78 -0.44
CA ILE A 105 -42.68 16.02 -1.65
C ILE A 105 -44.01 15.28 -1.44
N ASP A 106 -44.19 14.62 -0.30
CA ASP A 106 -45.40 13.85 -0.03
C ASP A 106 -46.66 14.74 -0.02
N VAL A 107 -46.57 15.94 0.58
CA VAL A 107 -47.64 16.95 0.55
C VAL A 107 -47.94 17.40 -0.87
N LEU A 108 -46.91 17.80 -1.64
CA LEU A 108 -47.08 18.24 -3.03
C LEU A 108 -47.64 17.12 -3.92
N GLN A 109 -47.23 15.88 -3.71
CA GLN A 109 -47.72 14.71 -4.44
C GLN A 109 -49.23 14.49 -4.17
N ALA A 110 -49.65 14.67 -2.92
CA ALA A 110 -51.07 14.59 -2.54
C ALA A 110 -51.88 15.72 -3.18
N GLU A 111 -51.37 16.95 -3.18
CA GLU A 111 -52.01 18.11 -3.84
C GLU A 111 -52.18 17.89 -5.35
N VAL A 112 -51.11 17.46 -6.04
CA VAL A 112 -51.16 17.15 -7.48
C VAL A 112 -52.16 16.05 -7.78
N THR A 113 -52.24 15.02 -6.92
CA THR A 113 -53.20 13.92 -7.08
C THR A 113 -54.64 14.40 -6.92
N ALA A 114 -54.90 15.27 -5.93
CA ALA A 114 -56.21 15.88 -5.72
C ALA A 114 -56.61 16.77 -6.91
N LEU A 115 -55.70 17.63 -7.38
CA LEU A 115 -55.92 18.49 -8.55
C LEU A 115 -56.18 17.68 -9.82
N LYS A 116 -55.41 16.61 -10.07
CA LYS A 116 -55.62 15.72 -11.22
C LYS A 116 -57.01 15.07 -11.18
N THR A 117 -57.46 14.66 -9.99
CA THR A 117 -58.80 14.08 -9.79
C THR A 117 -59.89 15.10 -10.10
N LEU A 118 -59.77 16.33 -9.58
CA LEU A 118 -60.71 17.42 -9.86
C LEU A 118 -60.79 17.75 -11.35
N VAL A 119 -59.67 17.80 -12.05
CA VAL A 119 -59.64 18.04 -13.51
C VAL A 119 -60.35 16.91 -14.26
N LEU A 120 -60.08 15.65 -13.92
CA LEU A 120 -60.70 14.49 -14.55
C LEU A 120 -62.22 14.42 -14.31
N THR A 121 -62.70 14.86 -13.14
CA THR A 121 -64.14 14.90 -12.83
C THR A 121 -64.86 16.10 -13.44
N SER A 122 -64.13 17.17 -13.79
CA SER A 122 -64.73 18.42 -14.32
C SER A 122 -64.96 18.41 -15.84
N THR A 123 -64.39 17.43 -16.58
CA THR A 123 -64.67 17.25 -18.01
C THR A 123 -64.76 15.76 -18.40
N PRO A 124 -65.97 15.16 -18.47
CA PRO A 124 -66.12 13.82 -19.00
C PRO A 124 -66.17 13.91 -20.52
N SER A 125 -65.02 13.97 -21.19
CA SER A 125 -64.99 13.89 -22.65
C SER A 125 -63.71 13.19 -23.11
N SER A 126 -63.89 11.92 -23.47
CA SER A 126 -63.01 11.14 -24.33
C SER A 126 -62.43 11.99 -25.47
N PRO A 127 -61.14 11.83 -25.85
CA PRO A 127 -60.50 12.74 -26.79
C PRO A 127 -61.18 12.65 -28.15
N ASN A 128 -61.73 13.79 -28.58
CA ASN A 128 -62.45 13.99 -29.82
C ASN A 128 -61.48 13.80 -31.01
N ARG A 129 -61.42 12.58 -31.56
CA ARG A 129 -60.56 12.21 -32.70
C ARG A 129 -60.95 12.85 -34.03
N GLN A 130 -62.02 13.66 -34.09
CA GLN A 130 -62.63 14.10 -35.34
C GLN A 130 -62.32 15.55 -35.75
N LEU A 131 -61.41 16.26 -35.07
CA LEU A 131 -61.07 17.66 -35.41
C LEU A 131 -59.66 17.88 -35.97
N HIS A 132 -58.87 16.82 -36.23
CA HIS A 132 -57.54 16.97 -36.83
C HIS A 132 -57.33 16.05 -38.05
N PRO A 133 -57.49 16.57 -39.28
CA PRO A 133 -57.15 15.85 -40.52
C PRO A 133 -55.64 15.58 -40.73
N GLN A 134 -54.75 16.05 -39.84
CA GLN A 134 -53.30 16.10 -40.10
C GLN A 134 -52.45 15.04 -39.37
N LEU A 135 -53.05 14.00 -38.77
CA LEU A 135 -52.28 12.83 -38.31
C LEU A 135 -52.48 11.64 -39.26
N GLN A 136 -52.16 11.88 -40.54
CA GLN A 136 -51.78 10.81 -41.46
C GLN A 136 -50.26 10.76 -41.54
N SER A 137 -49.78 9.54 -41.66
CA SER A 137 -48.42 9.04 -41.47
C SER A 137 -47.27 9.77 -42.17
N SER A 138 -46.07 9.51 -41.62
CA SER A 138 -44.78 9.26 -42.30
C SER A 138 -43.76 10.41 -42.39
N GLY A 139 -42.50 10.07 -42.14
CA GLY A 139 -41.35 10.75 -42.74
C GLY A 139 -40.43 11.57 -41.83
N SER A 140 -39.33 10.93 -41.40
CA SER A 140 -37.93 11.39 -41.50
C SER A 140 -37.50 12.83 -41.13
N ARG A 141 -36.46 12.88 -40.29
CA ARG A 141 -35.34 13.86 -40.17
C ARG A 141 -35.56 15.20 -39.42
N GLY A 142 -34.69 15.41 -38.40
CA GLY A 142 -33.77 16.56 -38.39
C GLY A 142 -33.92 17.65 -37.31
N SER A 143 -33.10 17.53 -36.25
CA SER A 143 -32.20 18.57 -35.69
C SER A 143 -32.67 19.83 -34.91
N HIS A 144 -31.96 20.04 -33.77
CA HIS A 144 -31.61 21.27 -33.01
C HIS A 144 -32.61 21.84 -31.97
N ARG A 145 -32.32 21.68 -30.66
CA ARG A 145 -31.71 22.65 -29.67
C ARG A 145 -32.67 23.81 -29.28
N ARG A 146 -32.86 24.28 -28.04
CA ARG A 146 -32.21 24.20 -26.71
C ARG A 146 -33.14 24.91 -25.68
N GLY A 147 -32.97 24.64 -24.38
CA GLY A 147 -33.37 25.56 -23.27
C GLY A 147 -34.11 24.88 -22.13
N ALA A 148 -33.43 24.19 -21.20
CA ALA A 148 -32.77 24.74 -19.99
C ALA A 148 -33.68 24.72 -18.75
N GLY A 149 -33.49 23.69 -17.92
CA GLY A 149 -34.03 23.56 -16.57
C GLY A 149 -33.17 22.57 -15.78
N HIS A 150 -31.92 22.94 -15.51
CA HIS A 150 -30.99 22.07 -14.78
C HIS A 150 -31.29 22.15 -13.27
N ILE A 151 -32.13 21.23 -12.84
CA ILE A 151 -32.16 20.75 -11.46
C ILE A 151 -30.76 20.21 -11.16
N ARG A 152 -30.15 20.66 -10.05
CA ARG A 152 -28.92 20.08 -9.50
C ARG A 152 -29.27 18.70 -8.96
N THR A 153 -29.29 17.70 -9.83
CA THR A 153 -29.23 16.30 -9.42
C THR A 153 -27.79 16.02 -9.02
N SER A 154 -27.60 15.63 -7.76
CA SER A 154 -26.51 14.75 -7.35
C SER A 154 -26.29 13.70 -8.44
N SER A 155 -25.13 13.72 -9.10
CA SER A 155 -24.81 12.83 -10.19
C SER A 155 -24.60 11.41 -9.66
N VAL A 156 -25.70 10.71 -9.37
CA VAL A 156 -25.71 9.26 -9.38
C VAL A 156 -25.50 8.90 -10.85
N GLY A 157 -24.28 8.48 -11.20
CA GLY A 157 -23.98 8.06 -12.57
C GLY A 157 -25.00 7.01 -12.98
N ALA A 158 -25.56 7.12 -14.19
CA ALA A 158 -26.41 6.07 -14.71
C ALA A 158 -25.55 4.80 -14.88
N MET A 159 -26.05 3.67 -14.37
CA MET A 159 -25.40 2.37 -14.53
C MET A 159 -25.51 1.93 -16.00
N ASP A 160 -24.38 1.56 -16.60
CA ASP A 160 -24.39 0.95 -17.93
C ASP A 160 -24.93 -0.48 -17.84
N SER A 161 -26.10 -0.72 -18.44
CA SER A 161 -26.78 -2.01 -18.36
C SER A 161 -26.00 -3.16 -19.02
N VAL A 162 -25.16 -2.87 -20.02
CA VAL A 162 -24.36 -3.88 -20.71
C VAL A 162 -23.21 -4.33 -19.81
N LEU A 163 -22.48 -3.37 -19.22
CA LEU A 163 -21.41 -3.67 -18.27
C LEU A 163 -21.94 -4.35 -17.01
N PHE A 164 -23.12 -3.94 -16.54
CA PHE A 164 -23.75 -4.57 -15.38
C PHE A 164 -24.17 -6.02 -15.67
N ALA A 165 -24.80 -6.28 -16.82
CA ALA A 165 -25.14 -7.65 -17.23
C ALA A 165 -23.89 -8.54 -17.39
N GLU A 166 -22.82 -8.03 -18.00
CA GLU A 166 -21.53 -8.74 -18.12
C GLU A 166 -20.95 -9.06 -16.74
N PHE A 167 -21.00 -8.12 -15.81
CA PHE A 167 -20.57 -8.32 -14.43
C PHE A 167 -21.41 -9.36 -13.69
N LEU A 168 -22.74 -9.32 -13.83
CA LEU A 168 -23.63 -10.30 -13.19
C LEU A 168 -23.32 -11.72 -13.65
N LEU A 169 -23.12 -11.93 -14.95
CA LEU A 169 -22.72 -13.22 -15.53
C LEU A 169 -21.38 -13.69 -14.98
N TRP A 170 -20.38 -12.81 -14.88
CA TRP A 170 -19.10 -13.15 -14.26
C TRP A 170 -19.25 -13.50 -12.77
N ARG A 171 -20.14 -12.81 -12.05
CA ARG A 171 -20.34 -13.00 -10.61
C ARG A 171 -21.00 -14.33 -10.25
N GLU A 172 -21.75 -14.95 -11.16
CA GLU A 172 -22.29 -16.30 -10.97
C GLU A 172 -21.16 -17.35 -10.81
N HIS A 173 -20.08 -17.17 -11.58
CA HIS A 173 -18.90 -18.02 -11.54
C HIS A 173 -17.61 -17.17 -11.53
N PRO A 174 -17.30 -16.51 -10.40
CA PRO A 174 -16.22 -15.53 -10.34
C PRO A 174 -14.87 -16.23 -10.50
N SER A 175 -14.05 -15.71 -11.41
CA SER A 175 -12.73 -16.24 -11.71
C SER A 175 -11.74 -15.14 -12.05
N LEU A 176 -10.44 -15.46 -11.95
CA LEU A 176 -9.33 -14.63 -12.43
C LEU A 176 -8.92 -15.00 -13.87
N ASP A 177 -9.74 -15.77 -14.59
CA ASP A 177 -9.44 -16.15 -15.96
C ASP A 177 -9.55 -14.96 -16.90
N ARG A 178 -8.45 -14.66 -17.59
CA ARG A 178 -8.32 -13.57 -18.57
C ARG A 178 -9.22 -13.81 -19.79
N SER A 179 -9.67 -15.04 -20.03
CA SER A 179 -10.57 -15.38 -21.14
C SER A 179 -12.03 -14.96 -20.90
N SER A 180 -12.43 -14.73 -19.65
CA SER A 180 -13.79 -14.26 -19.32
C SER A 180 -14.07 -12.89 -19.93
N ALA A 181 -15.30 -12.67 -20.41
CA ALA A 181 -15.69 -11.41 -21.07
C ALA A 181 -15.40 -10.17 -20.19
N PHE A 182 -15.77 -10.26 -18.91
CA PHE A 182 -15.52 -9.23 -17.90
C PHE A 182 -14.03 -8.91 -17.75
N LEU A 183 -13.17 -9.89 -17.42
CA LEU A 183 -11.75 -9.59 -17.22
C LEU A 183 -11.05 -9.23 -18.52
N SER A 184 -11.36 -9.90 -19.64
CA SER A 184 -10.77 -9.57 -20.95
C SER A 184 -10.95 -8.09 -21.30
N ARG A 185 -12.14 -7.54 -21.03
CA ARG A 185 -12.42 -6.11 -21.18
C ARG A 185 -11.54 -5.26 -20.27
N VAL A 186 -11.53 -5.55 -18.96
CA VAL A 186 -10.76 -4.78 -17.97
C VAL A 186 -9.25 -4.84 -18.28
N TYR A 187 -8.75 -5.98 -18.77
CA TYR A 187 -7.37 -6.11 -19.20
C TYR A 187 -7.04 -5.22 -20.40
N ARG A 188 -7.88 -5.23 -21.43
CA ARG A 188 -7.69 -4.45 -22.65
C ARG A 188 -7.80 -2.95 -22.41
N GLU A 189 -8.79 -2.54 -21.62
CA GLU A 189 -9.15 -1.13 -21.45
C GLU A 189 -8.36 -0.47 -20.31
N ASP A 190 -8.05 -1.20 -19.23
CA ASP A 190 -7.54 -0.62 -17.99
C ASP A 190 -6.17 -1.19 -17.58
N ILE A 191 -6.08 -2.49 -17.26
CA ILE A 191 -4.87 -3.09 -16.65
C ILE A 191 -3.67 -3.03 -17.60
N GLY A 192 -3.83 -3.45 -18.85
CA GLY A 192 -2.76 -3.46 -19.84
C GLY A 192 -2.19 -2.05 -20.06
N PRO A 193 -3.02 -1.04 -20.36
CA PRO A 193 -2.60 0.35 -20.42
C PRO A 193 -1.98 0.86 -19.11
N CYS A 194 -2.48 0.46 -17.93
CA CYS A 194 -1.90 0.85 -16.64
C CYS A 194 -0.51 0.27 -16.38
N LEU A 195 -0.20 -0.94 -16.86
CA LEU A 195 1.09 -1.60 -16.61
C LEU A 195 2.05 -1.55 -17.79
N SER A 196 1.68 -0.90 -18.89
CA SER A 196 2.58 -0.64 -20.02
C SER A 196 3.59 0.48 -19.68
N PHE A 197 4.84 0.09 -19.44
CA PHE A 197 5.95 1.00 -19.16
C PHE A 197 7.02 0.92 -20.25
N THR A 198 7.90 1.92 -20.31
CA THR A 198 9.01 2.00 -21.28
C THR A 198 9.86 0.74 -21.31
N ARG A 199 10.16 0.16 -20.13
CA ARG A 199 10.86 -1.13 -20.04
C ARG A 199 9.84 -2.28 -20.09
N SER A 200 9.63 -2.83 -21.28
CA SER A 200 8.63 -3.86 -21.57
C SER A 200 8.83 -5.15 -20.76
N GLU A 201 10.05 -5.65 -20.64
CA GLU A 201 10.34 -6.88 -19.87
C GLU A 201 9.98 -6.72 -18.38
N LEU A 202 10.39 -5.60 -17.77
CA LEU A 202 10.07 -5.30 -16.38
C LEU A 202 8.55 -5.05 -16.20
N SER A 203 7.89 -4.43 -17.18
CA SER A 203 6.43 -4.27 -17.22
C SER A 203 5.71 -5.63 -17.17
N GLN A 204 6.15 -6.62 -17.95
CA GLN A 204 5.58 -7.98 -17.91
C GLN A 204 5.83 -8.68 -16.57
N LEU A 205 7.02 -8.49 -15.97
CA LEU A 205 7.32 -9.05 -14.64
C LEU A 205 6.44 -8.42 -13.55
N VAL A 206 6.24 -7.10 -13.60
CA VAL A 206 5.31 -6.39 -12.70
C VAL A 206 3.90 -6.94 -12.85
N GLN A 207 3.39 -7.07 -14.09
CA GLN A 207 2.05 -7.60 -14.32
C GLN A 207 1.88 -9.01 -13.74
N ARG A 208 2.81 -9.93 -14.02
CA ARG A 208 2.77 -11.29 -13.44
C ARG A 208 2.81 -11.27 -11.92
N ALA A 209 3.63 -10.41 -11.32
CA ALA A 209 3.73 -10.28 -9.87
C ALA A 209 2.44 -9.74 -9.24
N VAL A 210 1.77 -8.79 -9.89
CA VAL A 210 0.46 -8.27 -9.45
C VAL A 210 -0.61 -9.36 -9.52
N GLU A 211 -0.66 -10.10 -10.63
CA GLU A 211 -1.62 -11.20 -10.84
C GLU A 211 -1.42 -12.35 -9.83
N ASN A 212 -0.17 -12.68 -9.53
CA ASN A 212 0.21 -13.72 -8.56
C ASN A 212 0.21 -13.23 -7.10
N ASN A 213 -0.13 -11.97 -6.85
CA ASN A 213 -0.12 -11.36 -5.52
C ASN A 213 1.25 -11.44 -4.81
N SER A 214 2.33 -11.30 -5.57
CA SER A 214 3.72 -11.42 -5.08
C SER A 214 4.50 -10.11 -5.21
N LEU A 215 3.81 -8.99 -5.45
CA LEU A 215 4.43 -7.66 -5.54
C LEU A 215 4.31 -6.94 -4.20
N THR A 216 5.41 -6.38 -3.70
CA THR A 216 5.38 -5.48 -2.53
C THR A 216 5.89 -4.09 -2.91
N ILE A 217 5.36 -3.06 -2.24
CA ILE A 217 5.78 -1.67 -2.40
C ILE A 217 6.25 -1.18 -1.04
N GLU A 218 7.49 -0.71 -0.97
CA GLU A 218 8.13 -0.21 0.26
C GLU A 218 8.51 1.28 0.10
N PRO A 219 8.29 2.11 1.13
CA PRO A 219 8.87 3.45 1.17
C PRO A 219 10.39 3.38 1.35
N VAL A 220 11.09 4.38 0.83
CA VAL A 220 12.55 4.51 0.97
C VAL A 220 12.85 5.70 1.88
N ALA A 221 13.52 5.44 3.01
CA ALA A 221 13.98 6.49 3.91
C ALA A 221 15.03 7.38 3.22
N MET A 222 14.92 8.71 3.40
CA MET A 222 15.78 9.69 2.72
C MET A 222 17.25 9.69 3.19
N SER A 223 17.64 8.83 4.14
CA SER A 223 18.95 8.89 4.82
C SER A 223 19.96 7.79 4.46
N ALA A 224 19.65 6.86 3.55
CA ALA A 224 20.59 5.79 3.23
C ALA A 224 21.47 6.13 2.01
N LEU A 225 22.76 6.34 2.24
CA LEU A 225 23.79 6.36 1.19
C LEU A 225 23.69 5.05 0.37
N PRO A 226 23.73 5.12 -0.98
CA PRO A 226 23.55 3.92 -1.79
C PRO A 226 24.83 3.07 -1.74
N VAL A 227 24.76 1.89 -1.12
CA VAL A 227 25.75 0.82 -1.31
C VAL A 227 25.56 0.29 -2.74
N VAL A 228 26.39 0.77 -3.67
CA VAL A 228 26.30 0.42 -5.08
C VAL A 228 26.81 -1.00 -5.30
N LYS A 229 25.90 -1.97 -5.47
CA LYS A 229 26.20 -3.21 -6.20
C LYS A 229 26.03 -2.96 -7.70
N ALA A 230 26.83 -3.65 -8.52
CA ALA A 230 26.96 -3.46 -9.97
C ALA A 230 25.66 -3.63 -10.80
N SER A 231 24.55 -4.06 -10.20
CA SER A 231 23.22 -4.19 -10.83
C SER A 231 22.40 -2.88 -10.90
N ALA A 232 23.01 -1.74 -10.58
CA ALA A 232 22.33 -0.44 -10.39
C ALA A 232 21.70 0.17 -11.66
N LEU A 233 22.09 -0.25 -12.86
CA LEU A 233 21.57 0.36 -14.10
C LEU A 233 20.13 -0.07 -14.42
N GLU A 234 19.77 -1.31 -14.07
CA GLU A 234 18.44 -1.87 -14.30
C GLU A 234 17.47 -1.60 -13.15
N CYS A 235 17.96 -1.54 -11.91
CA CYS A 235 17.15 -1.36 -10.71
C CYS A 235 16.66 0.09 -10.48
N GLY A 236 17.13 1.04 -11.28
CA GLY A 236 16.86 2.46 -11.08
C GLY A 236 17.55 3.00 -9.83
N GLY A 237 17.12 4.17 -9.37
CA GLY A 237 17.66 4.77 -8.15
C GLY A 237 16.76 5.86 -7.59
N PRO A 238 17.15 6.51 -6.48
CA PRO A 238 16.35 7.55 -5.82
C PRO A 238 15.96 8.72 -6.73
N LYS A 239 16.69 8.95 -7.83
CA LYS A 239 16.41 10.00 -8.82
C LYS A 239 16.01 9.48 -10.21
N LYS A 240 15.84 8.16 -10.39
CA LYS A 240 15.52 7.56 -11.70
C LYS A 240 14.57 6.38 -11.54
N CYS A 241 13.41 6.47 -12.20
CA CYS A 241 12.43 5.40 -12.19
C CYS A 241 12.90 4.21 -13.03
N ALA A 242 12.88 3.01 -12.46
CA ALA A 242 13.25 1.77 -13.13
C ALA A 242 12.26 1.37 -14.25
N LEU A 243 10.98 1.75 -14.14
CA LEU A 243 9.96 1.36 -15.10
C LEU A 243 9.91 2.28 -16.33
N SER A 244 9.90 3.60 -16.10
CA SER A 244 9.82 4.59 -17.18
C SER A 244 11.18 5.03 -17.71
N GLY A 245 12.26 4.84 -16.94
CA GLY A 245 13.60 5.35 -17.24
C GLY A 245 13.77 6.86 -17.02
N LEU A 246 12.70 7.58 -16.64
CA LEU A 246 12.71 9.02 -16.46
C LEU A 246 13.37 9.45 -15.15
N SER A 247 14.06 10.59 -15.19
CA SER A 247 14.65 11.24 -14.02
C SER A 247 13.55 11.88 -13.18
N ARG A 248 13.25 11.28 -12.02
CA ARG A 248 12.21 11.70 -11.06
C ARG A 248 12.62 11.22 -9.67
N VAL A 249 12.23 11.97 -8.64
CA VAL A 249 12.43 11.54 -7.25
C VAL A 249 11.55 10.32 -6.98
N CYS A 250 12.18 9.22 -6.58
CA CYS A 250 11.55 7.93 -6.32
C CYS A 250 11.67 7.64 -4.82
N GLN A 251 10.61 7.91 -4.07
CA GLN A 251 10.52 7.64 -2.64
C GLN A 251 10.03 6.22 -2.33
N HIS A 252 9.75 5.42 -3.36
CA HIS A 252 9.24 4.06 -3.22
C HIS A 252 10.03 3.11 -4.09
N ARG A 253 10.13 1.86 -3.63
CA ARG A 253 10.71 0.74 -4.37
C ARG A 253 9.76 -0.44 -4.36
N ILE A 254 9.83 -1.26 -5.40
CA ILE A 254 9.05 -2.49 -5.51
C ILE A 254 9.95 -3.71 -5.46
N LYS A 255 9.42 -4.80 -4.90
CA LYS A 255 10.01 -6.14 -4.95
C LYS A 255 9.06 -7.06 -5.70
N LEU A 256 9.62 -7.88 -6.60
CA LEU A 256 8.86 -8.80 -7.46
C LEU A 256 9.12 -10.24 -7.02
N GLY A 257 8.24 -10.78 -6.18
CA GLY A 257 8.39 -12.09 -5.56
C GLY A 257 9.59 -12.16 -4.60
N ASP A 258 10.21 -13.32 -4.51
CA ASP A 258 11.34 -13.56 -3.60
C ASP A 258 12.70 -13.23 -4.19
N LYS A 259 12.74 -12.80 -5.46
CA LYS A 259 13.96 -12.28 -6.08
C LYS A 259 14.38 -11.04 -5.32
N GLY A 260 15.52 -11.09 -4.62
CA GLY A 260 16.03 -10.03 -3.72
C GLY A 260 16.41 -8.70 -4.39
N SER A 261 15.91 -8.43 -5.59
CA SER A 261 16.13 -7.21 -6.36
C SER A 261 15.01 -6.20 -6.09
N TYR A 262 15.40 -4.97 -5.77
CA TYR A 262 14.49 -3.85 -5.57
C TYR A 262 14.54 -2.89 -6.74
N TYR A 263 13.37 -2.40 -7.19
CA TYR A 263 13.27 -1.47 -8.31
C TYR A 263 12.67 -0.14 -7.85
N TYR A 264 13.39 0.96 -8.01
CA TYR A 264 12.88 2.29 -7.65
C TYR A 264 11.80 2.74 -8.63
N ILE A 265 10.70 3.29 -8.12
CA ILE A 265 9.57 3.72 -8.95
C ILE A 265 9.16 5.16 -8.66
N SER A 266 8.76 5.87 -9.72
CA SER A 266 8.22 7.22 -9.60
C SER A 266 6.83 7.22 -8.98
N PRO A 267 6.35 8.36 -8.44
CA PRO A 267 4.98 8.49 -7.95
C PRO A 267 3.91 8.11 -8.98
N SER A 268 4.10 8.49 -10.25
CA SER A 268 3.20 8.10 -11.35
C SER A 268 3.16 6.59 -11.58
N SER A 269 4.33 5.93 -11.61
CA SER A 269 4.40 4.47 -11.74
C SER A 269 3.79 3.76 -10.54
N ARG A 270 4.01 4.28 -9.32
CA ARG A 270 3.37 3.78 -8.08
C ARG A 270 1.86 3.85 -8.18
N ALA A 271 1.30 5.01 -8.53
CA ALA A 271 -0.15 5.18 -8.65
C ALA A 271 -0.78 4.21 -9.64
N ARG A 272 -0.15 4.01 -10.80
CA ARG A 272 -0.60 3.03 -11.81
C ARG A 272 -0.58 1.60 -11.28
N ILE A 273 0.49 1.18 -10.61
CA ILE A 273 0.59 -0.17 -10.03
C ILE A 273 -0.42 -0.35 -8.90
N THR A 274 -0.51 0.60 -7.98
CA THR A 274 -1.43 0.53 -6.83
C THR A 274 -2.88 0.46 -7.29
N ALA A 275 -3.30 1.23 -8.29
CA ALA A 275 -4.67 1.16 -8.82
C ALA A 275 -5.02 -0.24 -9.34
N VAL A 276 -4.08 -0.89 -10.03
CA VAL A 276 -4.26 -2.28 -10.51
C VAL A 276 -4.24 -3.27 -9.35
N CYS A 277 -3.35 -3.12 -8.38
CA CYS A 277 -3.32 -3.96 -7.18
C CYS A 277 -4.63 -3.86 -6.38
N ASN A 278 -5.19 -2.66 -6.22
CA ASN A 278 -6.48 -2.44 -5.54
C ASN A 278 -7.60 -3.18 -6.25
N PHE A 279 -7.65 -3.10 -7.60
CA PHE A 279 -8.61 -3.86 -8.40
C PHE A 279 -8.50 -5.37 -8.15
N PHE A 280 -7.30 -5.97 -8.31
CA PHE A 280 -7.12 -7.41 -8.09
C PHE A 280 -7.40 -7.83 -6.65
N THR A 281 -7.05 -7.01 -5.67
CA THR A 281 -7.35 -7.27 -4.26
C THR A 281 -8.84 -7.38 -4.04
N TYR A 282 -9.62 -6.42 -4.55
CA TYR A 282 -11.07 -6.44 -4.43
C TYR A 282 -11.70 -7.62 -5.17
N ILE A 283 -11.24 -7.92 -6.40
CA ILE A 283 -11.69 -9.09 -7.15
C ILE A 283 -11.42 -10.38 -6.35
N ARG A 284 -10.22 -10.55 -5.77
CA ARG A 284 -9.92 -11.71 -4.91
C ARG A 284 -10.83 -11.81 -3.69
N TYR A 285 -11.20 -10.69 -3.06
CA TYR A 285 -12.16 -10.69 -1.96
C TYR A 285 -13.56 -11.17 -2.40
N ILE A 286 -13.99 -10.82 -3.63
CA ILE A 286 -15.24 -11.35 -4.21
C ILE A 286 -15.11 -12.87 -4.40
N LEU A 287 -14.02 -13.35 -5.01
CA LEU A 287 -13.79 -14.78 -5.24
C LEU A 287 -13.76 -15.60 -3.94
N GLN A 288 -13.21 -15.03 -2.86
CA GLN A 288 -13.13 -15.66 -1.55
C GLN A 288 -14.45 -15.59 -0.76
N GLY A 289 -15.47 -14.91 -1.28
CA GLY A 289 -16.75 -14.73 -0.59
C GLY A 289 -16.68 -13.78 0.61
N LEU A 290 -15.66 -12.91 0.68
CA LEU A 290 -15.48 -11.94 1.79
C LEU A 290 -16.40 -10.72 1.66
N VAL A 291 -16.94 -10.46 0.46
CA VAL A 291 -17.78 -9.29 0.17
C VAL A 291 -19.26 -9.64 0.33
N ARG A 292 -19.93 -9.06 1.32
CA ARG A 292 -21.35 -9.33 1.68
C ARG A 292 -22.37 -8.33 1.11
N GLN A 293 -21.91 -7.39 0.28
CA GLN A 293 -22.73 -6.32 -0.29
C GLN A 293 -23.64 -6.84 -1.42
N ASN A 294 -24.65 -6.05 -1.80
CA ASN A 294 -25.52 -6.42 -2.93
C ASN A 294 -24.81 -6.25 -4.30
N ALA A 295 -25.41 -6.78 -5.37
CA ALA A 295 -24.79 -6.78 -6.70
C ALA A 295 -24.43 -5.38 -7.21
N GLU A 296 -25.32 -4.42 -6.99
CA GLU A 296 -25.13 -3.04 -7.44
C GLU A 296 -23.99 -2.36 -6.71
N GLN A 297 -23.87 -2.55 -5.40
CA GLN A 297 -22.78 -1.99 -4.59
C GLN A 297 -21.43 -2.56 -5.02
N ILE A 298 -21.35 -3.88 -5.22
CA ILE A 298 -20.11 -4.53 -5.69
C ILE A 298 -19.75 -4.00 -7.08
N PHE A 299 -20.73 -3.87 -7.98
CA PHE A 299 -20.51 -3.31 -9.30
C PHE A 299 -20.01 -1.87 -9.26
N TRP A 300 -20.61 -1.01 -8.43
CA TRP A 300 -20.17 0.37 -8.28
C TRP A 300 -18.74 0.46 -7.75
N GLU A 301 -18.36 -0.44 -6.84
CA GLU A 301 -16.99 -0.51 -6.35
C GLU A 301 -16.01 -0.99 -7.44
N VAL A 302 -16.40 -1.97 -8.25
CA VAL A 302 -15.64 -2.37 -9.46
C VAL A 302 -15.48 -1.18 -10.41
N MET A 303 -16.54 -0.42 -10.68
CA MET A 303 -16.49 0.75 -11.56
C MET A 303 -15.64 1.88 -10.95
N ARG A 304 -15.66 2.05 -9.63
CA ARG A 304 -14.79 2.97 -8.91
C ARG A 304 -13.31 2.61 -9.12
N LEU A 305 -12.95 1.34 -8.97
CA LEU A 305 -11.59 0.82 -9.18
C LEU A 305 -11.13 0.93 -10.64
N ARG A 306 -12.02 0.63 -11.60
CA ARG A 306 -11.75 0.84 -13.03
C ARG A 306 -11.52 2.32 -13.36
N ARG A 307 -12.28 3.22 -12.73
CA ARG A 307 -12.07 4.68 -12.85
C ARG A 307 -10.69 5.07 -12.33
N GLU A 308 -10.25 4.57 -11.19
CA GLU A 308 -8.91 4.84 -10.65
C GLU A 308 -7.80 4.41 -11.63
N MET A 309 -7.93 3.21 -12.22
CA MET A 309 -7.00 2.77 -13.26
C MET A 309 -7.03 3.70 -14.48
N THR A 310 -8.22 4.09 -14.95
CA THR A 310 -8.37 5.01 -16.08
C THR A 310 -7.77 6.40 -15.82
N VAL A 311 -7.91 6.92 -14.61
CA VAL A 311 -7.30 8.21 -14.23
C VAL A 311 -5.78 8.07 -14.14
N ALA A 312 -5.28 6.97 -13.55
CA ALA A 312 -3.86 6.71 -13.40
C ALA A 312 -3.13 6.46 -14.74
N LYS A 313 -3.72 5.74 -15.70
CA LYS A 313 -3.11 5.51 -17.03
C LYS A 313 -2.94 6.79 -17.84
N LEU A 314 -3.80 7.79 -17.61
CA LEU A 314 -3.71 9.12 -18.22
C LEU A 314 -2.68 10.04 -17.50
N GLY A 315 -2.07 9.57 -16.41
CA GLY A 315 -1.05 10.31 -15.67
C GLY A 315 -1.61 11.23 -14.59
N PHE A 316 -2.91 11.15 -14.28
CA PHE A 316 -3.49 11.85 -13.14
C PHE A 316 -3.34 10.98 -11.88
N TYR A 317 -2.63 11.49 -10.89
CA TYR A 317 -2.44 10.81 -9.60
C TYR A 317 -2.29 11.85 -8.50
N LEU A 318 -2.69 11.47 -7.30
CA LEU A 318 -2.43 12.27 -6.11
C LEU A 318 -0.95 12.15 -5.76
N THR A 319 -0.27 13.28 -5.66
CA THR A 319 1.03 13.37 -5.02
C THR A 319 0.79 13.55 -3.52
N ASP A 320 1.48 12.79 -2.66
CA ASP A 320 1.53 13.01 -1.19
C ASP A 320 2.23 14.35 -0.83
N GLN A 321 2.11 15.38 -1.67
CA GLN A 321 2.55 16.75 -1.42
C GLN A 321 1.29 17.61 -1.30
N GLY A 322 0.78 17.73 -0.07
CA GLY A 322 -0.38 18.53 0.29
C GLY A 322 -1.28 17.81 1.27
#